data_AF-A0A1Q7S1A7-F1
#
_entry.id   AF-A0A1Q7S1A7-F1
#
_cell.length_a   1.000
_cell.length_b   1.000
_cell.length_c   1.000
_cell.angle_alpha   90.00
_cell.angle_beta   90.00
_cell.angle_gamma   90.00
#
_symmetry.space_group_name_H-M   'P 1'
#
loop_
_entity.id
_entity.type
_entity.pdbx_description
1 polymer ?
#
loop_
_entity_poly.entity_id
_entity_poly.type
_entity_poly.pdbx_seq_one_letter_code
_entity_poly.pdbx_strand_id
1 'polypeptide(L)'
;MVFVLNETVPRSSSSSLKSVITANFAGTLWQALMGLAFIPLYIKYLGIESYGLIGIFATLQSIFALLDVGLGDTLTREMARLSVLPGKEQETRDLVRTLETIYWTIAVFAGMAVVASSPFIEHHWIKSGNLSPTAIEQAFVIMGFVTIFQLPVSFYTGGLIGLQKQVALNLIAACVATLRGAGAILVLHWIPTIQAFFLWQSAIGAINFVLYARVLWHYLPQSNHRPAFQLHLIKGVWRFSAGMGGISVLAVILTQLDKVVLSKMLSLEMFGYYMLASVVAMSLTRIFTPMFFSIYPRFTQLVSINDQDGLRQLYHKSCQFMAVLILPVATVTAFFAYEIILLWTRNTITAEKTHFIVSVMICGTALNGLMNPPYALQLAFAWTRLPFYVNLLSVTLFIPIIIVVVTAFGAIGGALAWLILNIGYILFWIPLIHKRILRAEKWRWYWQDGFLPATTSIIVAGLGRLLTTESMSSNAMLLSLAAIFVMTFGITALTTPVTRTILFAELRKIGFAMSQNEV
;
A
#
# COMPACT_ATOMS: atom_id res chain seq x y z
N MET A 1 11.79 23.31 -3.28
CA MET A 1 10.62 23.69 -2.47
C MET A 1 10.98 23.54 -0.99
N VAL A 2 11.86 24.42 -0.51
CA VAL A 2 12.31 24.51 0.88
C VAL A 2 12.25 25.99 1.20
N PHE A 3 11.28 26.44 1.99
CA PHE A 3 11.33 27.79 2.57
C PHE A 3 10.61 27.79 3.93
N VAL A 4 11.44 28.07 4.94
CA VAL A 4 11.19 28.83 6.19
C VAL A 4 10.27 28.22 7.25
N LEU A 5 10.94 27.66 8.27
CA LEU A 5 10.57 27.78 9.68
C LEU A 5 11.83 28.17 10.46
N ASN A 6 11.98 29.46 10.71
CA ASN A 6 12.74 30.07 11.81
C ASN A 6 11.61 30.57 12.73
N GLU A 7 11.43 30.18 13.99
CA GLU A 7 12.36 30.20 15.12
C GLU A 7 11.86 29.29 16.28
N THR A 8 12.79 28.89 17.16
CA THR A 8 12.61 28.27 18.51
C THR A 8 12.17 26.81 18.63
N VAL A 9 12.83 25.91 17.90
CA VAL A 9 12.95 24.49 18.27
C VAL A 9 14.44 24.18 18.44
N PRO A 10 14.89 23.39 19.44
CA PRO A 10 16.30 23.06 19.59
C PRO A 10 16.85 22.52 18.26
N ARG A 11 17.99 23.05 17.81
CA ARG A 11 18.66 22.69 16.55
C ARG A 11 18.99 21.18 16.53
N SER A 12 18.04 20.32 16.18
CA SER A 12 18.37 19.04 15.57
C SER A 12 18.92 19.37 14.19
N SER A 13 20.18 19.02 13.94
CA SER A 13 20.92 19.37 12.72
C SER A 13 20.08 19.17 11.46
N SER A 14 20.14 20.11 10.52
CA SER A 14 19.51 20.01 9.20
C SER A 14 19.98 18.79 8.39
N SER A 15 21.11 18.16 8.78
CA SER A 15 21.58 16.89 8.24
C SER A 15 20.70 15.70 8.68
N SER A 16 20.13 15.73 9.88
CA SER A 16 19.27 14.67 10.40
C SER A 16 17.99 14.52 9.58
N LEU A 17 17.29 15.63 9.26
CA LEU A 17 16.03 15.58 8.51
C LEU A 17 16.22 15.09 7.07
N LYS A 18 17.26 15.55 6.37
CA LYS A 18 17.58 15.07 5.01
C LYS A 18 17.92 13.59 5.03
N SER A 19 18.74 13.13 5.99
CA SER A 19 19.08 11.71 6.12
C SER A 19 17.86 10.84 6.39
N VAL A 20 16.90 11.32 7.20
CA VAL A 20 15.65 10.61 7.51
C VAL A 20 14.74 10.51 6.29
N ILE A 21 14.58 11.59 5.51
CA ILE A 21 13.75 11.57 4.30
C ILE A 21 14.35 10.63 3.25
N THR A 22 15.66 10.74 3.00
CA THR A 22 16.36 9.87 2.05
C THR A 22 16.31 8.41 2.48
N ALA A 23 16.54 8.11 3.77
CA ALA A 23 16.46 6.74 4.29
C ALA A 23 15.06 6.14 4.18
N ASN A 24 14.00 6.91 4.45
CA ASN A 24 12.62 6.44 4.30
C ASN A 24 12.26 6.16 2.85
N PHE A 25 12.62 7.07 1.95
CA PHE A 25 12.31 6.88 0.52
C PHE A 25 13.11 5.71 -0.07
N ALA A 26 14.43 5.67 0.18
CA ALA A 26 15.30 4.59 -0.30
C ALA A 26 14.90 3.24 0.31
N GLY A 27 14.63 3.16 1.61
CA GLY A 27 14.20 1.95 2.28
C GLY A 27 12.86 1.42 1.77
N THR A 28 11.86 2.30 1.59
CA THR A 28 10.54 1.93 1.06
C THR A 28 10.63 1.48 -0.39
N LEU A 29 11.38 2.21 -1.22
CA LEU A 29 11.59 1.86 -2.63
C LEU A 29 12.32 0.53 -2.76
N TRP A 30 13.37 0.30 -1.95
CA TRP A 30 14.11 -0.97 -1.94
C TRP A 30 13.21 -2.14 -1.57
N GLN A 31 12.38 -2.01 -0.53
CA GLN A 31 11.42 -3.05 -0.16
C GLN A 31 10.40 -3.34 -1.27
N ALA A 32 9.92 -2.30 -1.97
CA ALA A 32 9.05 -2.47 -3.12
C ALA A 32 9.73 -3.21 -4.27
N LEU A 33 10.98 -2.83 -4.58
CA LEU A 33 11.78 -3.48 -5.61
C LEU A 33 12.06 -4.94 -5.28
N MET A 34 12.48 -5.27 -4.05
CA MET A 34 12.70 -6.67 -3.64
C MET A 34 11.40 -7.48 -3.71
N GLY A 35 10.27 -6.87 -3.32
CA GLY A 35 8.95 -7.51 -3.41
C GLY A 35 8.54 -7.83 -4.85
N LEU A 36 8.88 -7.00 -5.83
CA LEU A 36 8.56 -7.22 -7.24
C LEU A 36 9.60 -8.09 -7.96
N ALA A 37 10.89 -7.90 -7.68
CA ALA A 37 11.97 -8.55 -8.41
C ALA A 37 11.99 -10.08 -8.25
N PHE A 38 11.61 -10.58 -7.07
CA PHE A 38 11.71 -12.01 -6.76
C PHE A 38 10.45 -12.82 -7.08
N ILE A 39 9.31 -12.18 -7.35
CA ILE A 39 8.05 -12.88 -7.69
C ILE A 39 8.20 -13.80 -8.92
N PRO A 40 8.78 -13.36 -10.06
CA PRO A 40 9.01 -14.23 -11.21
C PRO A 40 9.82 -15.49 -10.87
N LEU A 41 10.82 -15.34 -9.99
CA LEU A 41 11.66 -16.45 -9.58
C LEU A 41 10.91 -17.40 -8.66
N TYR A 42 10.08 -16.91 -7.74
CA TYR A 42 9.20 -17.76 -6.94
C TYR A 42 8.25 -18.58 -7.82
N ILE A 43 7.63 -17.95 -8.82
CA ILE A 43 6.74 -18.65 -9.76
C ILE A 43 7.53 -19.68 -10.58
N LYS A 44 8.76 -19.35 -11.01
CA LYS A 44 9.62 -20.28 -11.75
C LYS A 44 9.98 -21.53 -10.94
N TYR A 45 10.30 -21.38 -9.65
CA TYR A 45 10.69 -22.51 -8.80
C TYR A 45 9.50 -23.32 -8.26
N LEU A 46 8.40 -22.65 -7.89
CA LEU A 46 7.28 -23.26 -7.17
C LEU A 46 6.04 -23.52 -8.03
N GLY A 47 5.93 -22.88 -9.19
CA GLY A 47 4.72 -22.84 -10.00
C GLY A 47 3.70 -21.80 -9.51
N ILE A 48 2.76 -21.46 -10.38
CA ILE A 48 1.73 -20.44 -10.09
C ILE A 48 0.71 -20.88 -9.04
N GLU A 49 0.45 -22.19 -8.94
CA GLU A 49 -0.46 -22.76 -7.95
C GLU A 49 0.08 -22.53 -6.52
N SER A 50 1.36 -22.84 -6.28
CA SER A 50 2.04 -22.54 -5.03
C SER A 50 2.10 -21.04 -4.74
N TYR A 51 2.25 -20.20 -5.78
CA TYR A 51 2.14 -18.75 -5.63
C TYR A 51 0.73 -18.30 -5.21
N GLY A 52 -0.31 -19.03 -5.61
CA GLY A 52 -1.67 -18.90 -5.08
C GLY A 52 -1.73 -19.04 -3.56
N LEU A 53 -1.01 -20.01 -2.97
CA LEU A 53 -0.90 -20.15 -1.50
C LEU A 53 -0.16 -18.98 -0.86
N ILE A 54 0.89 -18.46 -1.50
CA ILE A 54 1.58 -17.23 -1.05
C ILE A 54 0.59 -16.05 -1.05
N GLY A 55 -0.30 -15.99 -2.04
CA GLY A 55 -1.36 -14.98 -2.10
C GLY A 55 -2.43 -15.12 -1.01
N ILE A 56 -2.84 -16.35 -0.68
CA ILE A 56 -3.73 -16.62 0.46
C ILE A 56 -3.05 -16.16 1.75
N PHE A 57 -1.77 -16.50 1.93
CA PHE A 57 -1.00 -16.06 3.08
C PHE A 57 -0.91 -14.53 3.20
N ALA A 58 -0.66 -13.83 2.09
CA ALA A 58 -0.64 -12.36 2.06
C ALA A 58 -2.02 -11.75 2.43
N THR A 59 -3.10 -12.41 2.00
CA THR A 59 -4.48 -12.02 2.34
C THR A 59 -4.75 -12.24 3.83
N LEU A 60 -4.35 -13.39 4.39
CA LEU A 60 -4.45 -13.68 5.82
C LEU A 60 -3.67 -12.67 6.67
N GLN A 61 -2.44 -12.34 6.28
CA GLN A 61 -1.67 -11.29 6.96
C GLN A 61 -2.39 -9.94 6.96
N SER A 62 -3.00 -9.57 5.84
CA SER A 62 -3.73 -8.31 5.72
C SER A 62 -4.97 -8.29 6.62
N ILE A 63 -5.65 -9.42 6.78
CA ILE A 63 -6.77 -9.55 7.71
C ILE A 63 -6.29 -9.51 9.15
N PHE A 64 -5.20 -10.21 9.51
CA PHE A 64 -4.70 -10.17 10.88
C PHE A 64 -4.07 -8.84 11.28
N ALA A 65 -3.63 -8.03 10.32
CA ALA A 65 -3.25 -6.65 10.58
C ALA A 65 -4.41 -5.82 11.17
N LEU A 66 -5.68 -6.25 11.00
CA LEU A 66 -6.84 -5.65 11.68
C LEU A 66 -6.78 -5.78 13.20
N LEU A 67 -6.18 -6.87 13.70
CA LEU A 67 -6.08 -7.13 15.13
C LEU A 67 -5.08 -6.21 15.83
N ASP A 68 -4.32 -5.42 15.07
CA ASP A 68 -3.51 -4.33 15.60
C ASP A 68 -4.42 -3.27 16.28
N VAL A 69 -5.66 -3.05 15.80
CA VAL A 69 -6.63 -2.05 16.33
C VAL A 69 -6.01 -0.65 16.50
N GLY A 70 -4.96 -0.32 15.74
CA GLY A 70 -4.24 0.95 15.85
C GLY A 70 -3.36 1.07 17.11
N LEU A 71 -3.02 -0.04 17.76
CA LEU A 71 -2.11 -0.08 18.90
C LEU A 71 -0.68 0.33 18.49
N GLY A 72 -0.29 0.10 17.23
CA GLY A 72 1.03 0.50 16.70
C GLY A 72 1.14 2.01 16.53
N ASP A 73 0.09 2.62 15.99
CA ASP A 73 -0.05 4.09 15.89
C ASP A 73 -0.15 4.74 17.27
N THR A 74 -0.85 4.06 18.18
CA THR A 74 -0.94 4.43 19.60
C THR A 74 0.45 4.47 20.23
N LEU A 75 1.24 3.41 20.08
CA LEU A 75 2.62 3.38 20.59
C LEU A 75 3.46 4.47 19.95
N THR A 76 3.36 4.68 18.64
CA THR A 76 4.07 5.75 17.92
C THR A 76 3.80 7.11 18.57
N ARG A 77 2.54 7.42 18.84
CA ARG A 77 2.13 8.68 19.46
C ARG A 77 2.60 8.82 20.90
N GLU A 78 2.41 7.79 21.72
CA GLU A 78 2.79 7.83 23.12
C GLU A 78 4.32 7.88 23.29
N MET A 79 5.07 7.18 22.44
CA MET A 79 6.53 7.27 22.42
C MET A 79 7.03 8.66 22.01
N ALA A 80 6.38 9.28 21.03
CA ALA A 80 6.69 10.66 20.65
C ALA A 80 6.38 11.67 21.78
N ARG A 81 5.29 11.44 22.54
CA ARG A 81 4.93 12.30 23.69
C ARG A 81 5.84 12.09 24.89
N LEU A 82 6.08 10.85 25.30
CA LEU A 82 6.82 10.53 26.51
C LEU A 82 8.33 10.80 26.37
N SER A 83 8.88 10.71 25.14
CA SER A 83 10.31 10.96 24.88
C SER A 83 10.76 12.41 25.13
N VAL A 84 9.83 13.37 25.20
CA VAL A 84 10.13 14.78 25.48
C VAL A 84 9.81 15.21 26.91
N LEU A 85 9.20 14.33 27.73
CA LEU A 85 8.79 14.64 29.09
C LEU A 85 9.86 14.15 30.10
N PRO A 86 10.46 15.03 30.92
CA PRO A 86 11.44 14.62 31.92
C PRO A 86 10.80 13.80 33.04
N GLY A 87 11.48 12.76 33.54
CA GLY A 87 11.02 11.94 34.67
C GLY A 87 9.96 10.89 34.31
N LYS A 88 9.74 10.65 33.01
CA LYS A 88 8.76 9.68 32.47
C LYS A 88 9.41 8.44 31.85
N GLU A 89 10.68 8.19 32.16
CA GLU A 89 11.48 7.10 31.61
C GLU A 89 10.89 5.73 32.00
N GLN A 90 10.48 5.57 33.27
CA GLN A 90 9.85 4.34 33.74
C GLN A 90 8.48 4.11 33.10
N GLU A 91 7.64 5.14 33.04
CA GLU A 91 6.31 5.07 32.42
C GLU A 91 6.40 4.65 30.94
N THR A 92 7.43 5.14 30.24
CA THR A 92 7.73 4.77 28.85
C THR A 92 8.02 3.27 28.72
N ARG A 93 8.87 2.72 29.58
CA ARG A 93 9.23 1.28 29.56
C ARG A 93 8.05 0.40 29.99
N ASP A 94 7.28 0.82 30.99
CA ASP A 94 6.09 0.12 31.47
C ASP A 94 5.00 0.08 30.39
N LEU A 95 4.80 1.19 29.67
CA LEU A 95 3.87 1.26 28.54
C LEU A 95 4.27 0.28 27.43
N VAL A 96 5.54 0.29 27.01
CA VAL A 96 6.04 -0.65 25.99
C VAL A 96 5.82 -2.08 26.45
N ARG A 97 6.17 -2.43 27.69
CA ARG A 97 5.99 -3.79 28.21
C ARG A 97 4.53 -4.22 28.28
N THR A 98 3.66 -3.29 28.67
CA THR A 98 2.22 -3.51 28.77
C THR A 98 1.62 -3.81 27.40
N LEU A 99 1.90 -2.97 26.40
CA LEU A 99 1.41 -3.16 25.04
C LEU A 99 2.06 -4.38 24.36
N GLU A 100 3.35 -4.62 24.58
CA GLU A 100 4.08 -5.79 24.07
C GLU A 100 3.41 -7.11 24.51
N THR A 101 2.99 -7.20 25.78
CA THR A 101 2.30 -8.38 26.32
C THR A 101 0.95 -8.62 25.62
N ILE A 102 0.20 -7.55 25.33
CA ILE A 102 -1.08 -7.62 24.62
C ILE A 102 -0.86 -8.09 23.18
N TYR A 103 0.12 -7.50 22.48
CA TYR A 103 0.46 -7.88 21.11
C TYR A 103 0.84 -9.34 20.99
N TRP A 104 1.66 -9.86 21.92
CA TRP A 104 2.03 -11.28 21.92
C TRP A 104 0.83 -12.19 22.18
N THR A 105 -0.09 -11.78 23.06
CA THR A 105 -1.33 -12.52 23.30
C THR A 105 -2.17 -12.60 22.03
N ILE A 106 -2.33 -11.48 21.32
CA ILE A 106 -3.06 -11.40 20.05
C ILE A 106 -2.34 -12.21 18.96
N ALA A 107 -1.01 -12.11 18.85
CA ALA A 107 -0.23 -12.80 17.84
C ALA A 107 -0.26 -14.32 18.01
N VAL A 108 -0.12 -14.80 19.25
CA VAL A 108 -0.23 -16.23 19.57
C VAL A 108 -1.64 -16.74 19.29
N PHE A 109 -2.68 -15.99 19.69
CA PHE A 109 -4.06 -16.34 19.37
C PHE A 109 -4.32 -16.41 17.85
N ALA A 110 -3.89 -15.40 17.10
CA ALA A 110 -4.02 -15.36 15.64
C ALA A 110 -3.28 -16.51 14.96
N GLY A 111 -2.04 -16.79 15.38
CA GLY A 111 -1.26 -17.90 14.87
C GLY A 111 -1.89 -19.27 15.15
N MET A 112 -2.34 -19.49 16.40
CA MET A 112 -3.06 -20.71 16.76
C MET A 112 -4.37 -20.86 16.00
N ALA A 113 -5.10 -19.76 15.75
CA ALA A 113 -6.32 -19.79 14.95
C ALA A 113 -6.02 -20.24 13.51
N VAL A 114 -4.91 -19.80 12.90
CA VAL A 114 -4.49 -20.27 11.57
C VAL A 114 -4.15 -21.75 11.59
N VAL A 115 -3.36 -22.22 12.56
CA VAL A 115 -2.99 -23.64 12.70
C VAL A 115 -4.24 -24.50 12.88
N ALA A 116 -5.14 -24.11 13.78
CA ALA A 116 -6.38 -24.84 14.05
C ALA A 116 -7.35 -24.85 12.86
N SER A 117 -7.31 -23.81 12.01
CA SER A 117 -8.13 -23.74 10.80
C SER A 117 -7.56 -24.54 9.63
N SER A 118 -6.32 -25.04 9.73
CA SER A 118 -5.61 -25.72 8.63
C SER A 118 -6.42 -26.89 8.02
N PRO A 119 -6.95 -27.85 8.80
CA PRO A 119 -7.69 -28.98 8.24
C PRO A 119 -9.02 -28.55 7.58
N PHE A 120 -9.67 -27.53 8.13
CA PHE A 120 -10.91 -27.00 7.57
C PHE A 120 -10.66 -26.32 6.22
N ILE A 121 -9.58 -25.54 6.11
CA ILE A 121 -9.23 -24.80 4.91
C ILE A 121 -8.86 -25.75 3.77
N GLU A 122 -8.09 -26.81 4.06
CA GLU A 122 -7.72 -27.80 3.06
C GLU A 122 -8.95 -28.55 2.51
N HIS A 123 -9.82 -29.10 3.37
CA HIS A 123 -10.96 -29.90 2.90
C HIS A 123 -12.12 -29.09 2.31
N HIS A 124 -12.38 -27.86 2.77
CA HIS A 124 -13.63 -27.14 2.45
C HIS A 124 -13.45 -25.78 1.77
N TRP A 125 -12.22 -25.26 1.71
CA TRP A 125 -11.97 -23.91 1.19
C TRP A 125 -11.14 -23.91 -0.08
N ILE A 126 -10.04 -24.68 -0.12
CA ILE A 126 -9.08 -24.64 -1.23
C ILE A 126 -9.42 -25.71 -2.26
N LYS A 127 -9.61 -25.28 -3.52
CA LYS A 127 -9.69 -26.17 -4.67
C LYS A 127 -8.28 -26.41 -5.22
N SER A 128 -7.61 -27.45 -4.69
CA SER A 128 -6.28 -27.87 -5.13
C SER A 128 -6.33 -28.52 -6.51
N GLY A 129 -5.33 -28.25 -7.35
CA GLY A 129 -5.08 -28.95 -8.60
C GLY A 129 -4.02 -30.02 -8.39
N ASN A 130 -2.74 -29.62 -8.42
CA ASN A 130 -1.60 -30.54 -8.38
C ASN A 130 -0.96 -30.67 -6.99
N LEU A 131 -1.31 -29.79 -6.04
CA LEU A 131 -0.76 -29.85 -4.69
C LEU A 131 -1.43 -30.92 -3.85
N SER A 132 -0.62 -31.72 -3.14
CA SER A 132 -1.12 -32.70 -2.18
C SER A 132 -1.84 -31.99 -1.02
N PRO A 133 -2.99 -32.51 -0.55
CA PRO A 133 -3.65 -32.08 0.68
C PRO A 133 -2.69 -31.87 1.86
N THR A 134 -1.81 -32.84 2.08
CA THR A 134 -0.81 -32.80 3.17
C THR A 134 0.17 -31.63 3.04
N ALA A 135 0.54 -31.25 1.81
CA ALA A 135 1.44 -30.13 1.56
C ALA A 135 0.77 -28.79 1.86
N ILE A 136 -0.53 -28.67 1.56
CA ILE A 136 -1.34 -27.50 1.87
C ILE A 136 -1.49 -27.38 3.40
N GLU A 137 -1.90 -28.45 4.07
CA GLU A 137 -2.07 -28.48 5.52
C GLU A 137 -0.78 -28.06 6.25
N GLN A 138 0.36 -28.66 5.88
CA GLN A 138 1.66 -28.30 6.45
C GLN A 138 2.04 -26.84 6.18
N ALA A 139 1.77 -26.34 4.96
CA ALA A 139 2.02 -24.94 4.64
C ALA A 139 1.21 -24.00 5.54
N PHE A 140 -0.07 -24.30 5.80
CA PHE A 140 -0.91 -23.50 6.72
C PHE A 140 -0.43 -23.56 8.17
N VAL A 141 0.03 -24.72 8.64
CA VAL A 141 0.64 -24.83 9.97
C VAL A 141 1.86 -23.92 10.07
N ILE A 142 2.75 -23.93 9.06
CA ILE A 142 3.93 -23.07 9.02
C ILE A 142 3.52 -21.59 8.94
N MET A 143 2.53 -21.23 8.10
CA MET A 143 1.99 -19.86 8.02
C MET A 143 1.50 -19.36 9.39
N GLY A 144 0.89 -20.22 10.20
CA GLY A 144 0.50 -19.89 11.57
C GLY A 144 1.68 -19.45 12.42
N PHE A 145 2.81 -20.18 12.37
CA PHE A 145 4.05 -19.76 13.03
C PHE A 145 4.60 -18.45 12.47
N VAL A 146 4.56 -18.24 11.15
CA VAL A 146 4.99 -16.96 10.56
C VAL A 146 4.15 -15.79 11.11
N THR A 147 2.83 -15.97 11.21
CA THR A 147 1.90 -14.97 11.73
C THR A 147 2.24 -14.57 13.18
N ILE A 148 2.63 -15.52 14.04
CA ILE A 148 3.03 -15.27 15.43
C ILE A 148 4.21 -14.29 15.50
N PHE A 149 5.24 -14.50 14.67
CA PHE A 149 6.43 -13.64 14.69
C PHE A 149 6.23 -12.33 13.93
N GLN A 150 5.36 -12.33 12.92
CA GLN A 150 5.19 -11.19 12.04
C GLN A 150 4.26 -10.13 12.61
N LEU A 151 3.18 -10.51 13.30
CA LEU A 151 2.19 -9.57 13.83
C LEU A 151 2.81 -8.56 14.83
N PRO A 152 3.68 -8.96 15.77
CA PRO A 152 4.33 -8.02 16.68
C PRO A 152 5.31 -7.05 16.01
N VAL A 153 5.73 -7.27 14.76
CA VAL A 153 6.69 -6.38 14.07
C VAL A 153 6.12 -4.97 13.92
N SER A 154 4.82 -4.81 13.62
CA SER A 154 4.19 -3.49 13.50
C SER A 154 4.34 -2.67 14.77
N PHE A 155 4.14 -3.30 15.94
CA PHE A 155 4.33 -2.71 17.26
C PHE A 155 5.74 -2.12 17.44
N TYR A 156 6.78 -2.92 17.22
CA TYR A 156 8.15 -2.45 17.43
C TYR A 156 8.55 -1.34 16.44
N THR A 157 8.10 -1.46 15.18
CA THR A 157 8.34 -0.41 14.19
C THR A 157 7.64 0.90 14.57
N GLY A 158 6.41 0.85 15.10
CA GLY A 158 5.71 2.02 15.62
C GLY A 158 6.46 2.72 16.75
N GLY A 159 7.01 1.95 17.69
CA GLY A 159 7.83 2.49 18.78
C GLY A 159 9.09 3.21 18.28
N LEU A 160 9.79 2.62 17.32
CA LEU A 160 10.97 3.23 16.69
C LEU A 160 10.62 4.50 15.89
N ILE A 161 9.48 4.51 15.20
CA ILE A 161 8.97 5.71 14.52
C ILE A 161 8.68 6.81 15.54
N GLY A 162 8.02 6.48 16.66
CA GLY A 162 7.72 7.43 17.74
C GLY A 162 8.97 8.01 18.41
N LEU A 163 10.04 7.21 18.51
CA LEU A 163 11.36 7.64 18.99
C LEU A 163 12.23 8.33 17.92
N GLN A 164 11.70 8.56 16.72
CA GLN A 164 12.42 9.15 15.58
C GLN A 164 13.69 8.38 15.19
N LYS A 165 13.65 7.04 15.23
CA LYS A 165 14.74 6.14 14.83
C LYS A 165 14.51 5.50 13.46
N GLN A 166 14.00 6.28 12.50
CA GLN A 166 13.66 5.79 11.15
C GLN A 166 14.88 5.28 10.37
N VAL A 167 16.08 5.80 10.61
CA VAL A 167 17.29 5.33 9.91
C VAL A 167 17.60 3.87 10.30
N ALA A 168 17.61 3.56 11.60
CA ALA A 168 17.82 2.19 12.09
C ALA A 168 16.71 1.25 11.61
N LEU A 169 15.45 1.72 11.64
CA LEU A 169 14.31 0.97 11.12
C LEU A 169 14.49 0.61 9.64
N ASN A 170 14.77 1.61 8.79
CA ASN A 170 14.89 1.40 7.34
C ASN A 170 16.10 0.53 6.98
N LEU A 171 17.20 0.61 7.74
CA LEU A 171 18.36 -0.26 7.54
C LEU A 171 18.01 -1.72 7.81
N ILE A 172 17.38 -2.02 8.96
CA ILE A 172 16.91 -3.37 9.30
C ILE A 172 15.93 -3.85 8.24
N ALA A 173 14.95 -3.02 7.86
CA ALA A 173 13.95 -3.36 6.87
C ALA A 173 14.56 -3.71 5.51
N ALA A 174 15.56 -2.96 5.05
CA ALA A 174 16.25 -3.22 3.79
C ALA A 174 17.05 -4.52 3.83
N CYS A 175 17.85 -4.74 4.89
CA CYS A 175 18.63 -5.97 5.06
C CYS A 175 17.73 -7.20 5.15
N VAL A 176 16.66 -7.13 5.95
CA VAL A 176 15.70 -8.22 6.10
C VAL A 176 14.93 -8.47 4.80
N ALA A 177 14.53 -7.44 4.06
CA ALA A 177 13.85 -7.62 2.78
C ALA A 177 14.74 -8.33 1.75
N THR A 178 16.02 -7.96 1.67
CA THR A 178 16.98 -8.65 0.80
C THR A 178 17.21 -10.08 1.24
N LEU A 179 17.43 -10.34 2.54
CA LEU A 179 17.64 -11.69 3.06
C LEU A 179 16.39 -12.57 2.87
N ARG A 180 15.21 -12.01 3.15
CA ARG A 180 13.92 -12.69 2.94
C ARG A 180 13.74 -13.08 1.48
N GLY A 181 14.07 -12.17 0.55
CA GLY A 181 13.89 -12.37 -0.88
C GLY A 181 14.94 -13.28 -1.52
N ALA A 182 16.20 -12.84 -1.48
CA ALA A 182 17.32 -13.56 -2.08
C ALA A 182 17.55 -14.92 -1.38
N GLY A 183 17.44 -14.96 -0.06
CA GLY A 183 17.57 -16.20 0.69
C GLY A 183 16.46 -17.20 0.39
N ALA A 184 15.23 -16.75 0.12
CA ALA A 184 14.16 -17.66 -0.29
C ALA A 184 14.51 -18.33 -1.63
N ILE A 185 15.10 -17.60 -2.57
CA ILE A 185 15.54 -18.17 -3.85
C ILE A 185 16.67 -19.18 -3.66
N LEU A 186 17.64 -18.89 -2.78
CA LEU A 186 18.70 -19.84 -2.47
C LEU A 186 18.13 -21.13 -1.88
N VAL A 187 17.22 -21.04 -0.91
CA VAL A 187 16.54 -22.21 -0.35
C VAL A 187 15.76 -22.98 -1.41
N LEU A 188 15.01 -22.28 -2.27
CA LEU A 188 14.22 -22.88 -3.34
C LEU A 188 15.06 -23.51 -4.46
N HIS A 189 16.30 -23.05 -4.64
CA HIS A 189 17.23 -23.65 -5.59
C HIS A 189 17.58 -25.09 -5.21
N TRP A 190 17.69 -25.40 -3.92
CA TRP A 190 17.97 -26.75 -3.42
C TRP A 190 16.70 -27.54 -3.10
N ILE A 191 15.68 -26.89 -2.56
CA ILE A 191 14.43 -27.54 -2.11
C ILE A 191 13.23 -26.74 -2.67
N PRO A 192 12.79 -27.01 -3.91
CA PRO A 192 11.72 -26.25 -4.59
C PRO A 192 10.33 -26.66 -4.07
N THR A 193 10.09 -26.45 -2.78
CA THR A 193 8.82 -26.77 -2.11
C THR A 193 8.25 -25.56 -1.39
N ILE A 194 6.92 -25.48 -1.33
CA ILE A 194 6.23 -24.37 -0.67
C ILE A 194 6.49 -24.35 0.84
N GLN A 195 6.69 -25.52 1.45
CA GLN A 195 7.06 -25.66 2.86
C GLN A 195 8.43 -25.05 3.12
N ALA A 196 9.43 -25.34 2.28
CA ALA A 196 10.77 -24.75 2.42
C ALA A 196 10.72 -23.21 2.30
N PHE A 197 9.89 -22.68 1.39
CA PHE A 197 9.63 -21.24 1.31
C PHE A 197 9.07 -20.69 2.63
N PHE A 198 7.99 -21.26 3.16
CA PHE A 198 7.39 -20.75 4.40
C PHE A 198 8.25 -20.96 5.64
N LEU A 199 9.05 -22.04 5.72
CA LEU A 199 10.02 -22.23 6.78
C LEU A 199 11.09 -21.13 6.76
N TRP A 200 11.58 -20.77 5.58
CA TRP A 200 12.48 -19.63 5.42
C TRP A 200 11.80 -18.31 5.83
N GLN A 201 10.55 -18.08 5.39
CA GLN A 201 9.78 -16.90 5.82
C GLN A 201 9.61 -16.84 7.34
N SER A 202 9.39 -17.98 8.00
CA SER A 202 9.27 -18.10 9.45
C SER A 202 10.59 -17.76 10.15
N ALA A 203 11.70 -18.35 9.71
CA ALA A 203 13.02 -18.09 10.26
C ALA A 203 13.41 -16.60 10.14
N ILE A 204 13.24 -16.02 8.96
CA ILE A 204 13.50 -14.58 8.76
C ILE A 204 12.48 -13.71 9.51
N GLY A 205 11.23 -14.15 9.64
CA GLY A 205 10.21 -13.50 10.47
C GLY A 205 10.66 -13.41 11.95
N ALA A 206 11.14 -14.52 12.52
CA ALA A 206 11.67 -14.56 13.87
C ALA A 206 12.91 -13.67 14.05
N ILE A 207 13.87 -13.73 13.11
CA ILE A 207 15.06 -12.85 13.13
C ILE A 207 14.63 -11.37 13.07
N ASN A 208 13.73 -11.03 12.16
CA ASN A 208 13.23 -9.67 11.98
C ASN A 208 12.55 -9.15 13.25
N PHE A 209 11.71 -9.97 13.89
CA PHE A 209 11.11 -9.67 15.19
C PHE A 209 12.20 -9.40 16.24
N VAL A 210 13.15 -10.31 16.42
CA VAL A 210 14.21 -10.18 17.44
C VAL A 210 15.04 -8.93 17.22
N LEU A 211 15.39 -8.61 15.98
CA LEU A 211 16.13 -7.39 15.63
C LEU A 211 15.37 -6.13 16.04
N TYR A 212 14.10 -6.01 15.63
CA TYR A 212 13.30 -4.84 16.00
C TYR A 212 13.04 -4.73 17.50
N ALA A 213 12.77 -5.84 18.17
CA ALA A 213 12.58 -5.86 19.62
C ALA A 213 13.85 -5.40 20.34
N ARG A 214 15.01 -5.96 20.01
CA ARG A 214 16.29 -5.56 20.61
C ARG A 214 16.60 -4.09 20.36
N VAL A 215 16.38 -3.61 19.14
CA VAL A 215 16.68 -2.21 18.78
C VAL A 215 15.73 -1.24 19.46
N LEU A 216 14.42 -1.56 19.58
CA LEU A 216 13.50 -0.74 20.36
C LEU A 216 13.93 -0.68 21.83
N TRP A 217 14.13 -1.84 22.46
CA TRP A 217 14.51 -1.93 23.87
C TRP A 217 15.86 -1.27 24.17
N HIS A 218 16.78 -1.24 23.20
CA HIS A 218 18.04 -0.51 23.30
C HIS A 218 17.85 1.02 23.28
N TYR A 219 16.91 1.53 22.49
CA TYR A 219 16.65 2.98 22.39
C TYR A 219 15.70 3.52 23.46
N LEU A 220 15.08 2.66 24.27
CA LEU A 220 14.25 3.13 25.39
C LEU A 220 15.12 3.81 26.45
N PRO A 221 14.60 4.88 27.09
CA PRO A 221 15.34 5.57 28.15
C PRO A 221 15.62 4.61 29.30
N GLN A 222 16.81 4.69 29.88
CA GLN A 222 17.17 3.88 31.04
C GLN A 222 16.38 4.32 32.27
N SER A 223 16.04 3.37 33.12
CA SER A 223 15.34 3.61 34.39
C SER A 223 15.85 2.63 35.44
N ASN A 224 15.77 3.02 36.71
CA ASN A 224 16.25 2.26 37.86
C ASN A 224 15.42 0.99 38.14
N HIS A 225 14.19 0.91 37.65
CA HIS A 225 13.28 -0.21 37.90
C HIS A 225 13.08 -1.06 36.65
N ARG A 226 12.71 -2.34 36.86
CA ARG A 226 12.36 -3.24 35.76
C ARG A 226 10.99 -2.82 35.18
N PRO A 227 10.80 -2.93 33.86
CA PRO A 227 9.51 -2.66 33.23
C PRO A 227 8.45 -3.66 33.70
N ALA A 228 7.27 -3.17 34.05
CA ALA A 228 6.15 -3.94 34.56
C ALA A 228 4.87 -3.70 33.74
N PHE A 229 4.00 -4.72 33.69
CA PHE A 229 2.68 -4.59 33.09
C PHE A 229 1.77 -3.71 33.96
N GLN A 230 1.18 -2.67 33.38
CA GLN A 230 0.32 -1.71 34.06
C GLN A 230 -0.97 -1.45 33.29
N LEU A 231 -2.05 -2.10 33.72
CA LEU A 231 -3.35 -2.06 33.05
C LEU A 231 -3.95 -0.64 32.95
N HIS A 232 -3.65 0.25 33.90
CA HIS A 232 -4.22 1.60 33.92
C HIS A 232 -3.74 2.46 32.73
N LEU A 233 -2.52 2.20 32.21
CA LEU A 233 -1.98 2.90 31.05
C LEU A 233 -2.83 2.65 29.79
N ILE A 234 -3.40 1.45 29.66
CA ILE A 234 -4.28 1.08 28.54
C ILE A 234 -5.55 1.94 28.52
N LYS A 235 -6.14 2.20 29.70
CA LYS A 235 -7.35 3.03 29.81
C LYS A 235 -7.13 4.44 29.27
N GLY A 236 -5.91 4.97 29.41
CA GLY A 236 -5.54 6.28 28.91
C GLY A 236 -5.53 6.37 27.38
N VAL A 237 -5.36 5.24 26.68
CA VAL A 237 -5.15 5.25 25.22
C VAL A 237 -6.22 4.53 24.41
N TRP A 238 -7.02 3.65 25.04
CA TRP A 238 -8.09 2.88 24.39
C TRP A 238 -9.08 3.72 23.58
N ARG A 239 -9.46 4.92 24.06
CA ARG A 239 -10.40 5.81 23.36
C ARG A 239 -9.88 6.26 21.99
N PHE A 240 -8.57 6.44 21.85
CA PHE A 240 -7.95 6.83 20.58
C PHE A 240 -7.91 5.66 19.61
N SER A 241 -7.49 4.48 20.08
CA SER A 241 -7.41 3.26 19.28
C SER A 241 -8.79 2.82 18.77
N ALA A 242 -9.83 2.89 19.62
CA ALA A 242 -11.19 2.47 19.26
C ALA A 242 -11.83 3.36 18.16
N GLY A 243 -11.59 4.67 18.18
CA GLY A 243 -12.19 5.61 17.23
C GLY A 243 -11.65 5.49 15.80
N MET A 244 -10.34 5.25 15.65
CA MET A 244 -9.73 5.02 14.33
C MET A 244 -9.88 3.56 13.87
N GLY A 245 -9.91 2.62 14.80
CA GLY A 245 -10.01 1.18 14.51
C GLY A 245 -11.23 0.82 13.65
N GLY A 246 -12.41 1.40 13.91
CA GLY A 246 -13.63 1.05 13.17
C GLY A 246 -13.57 1.39 11.68
N ILE A 247 -12.97 2.54 11.31
CA ILE A 247 -12.84 2.95 9.90
C ILE A 247 -11.76 2.11 9.21
N SER A 248 -10.64 1.88 9.88
CA SER A 248 -9.55 1.03 9.36
C SER A 248 -10.01 -0.42 9.15
N VAL A 249 -10.85 -0.95 10.05
CA VAL A 249 -11.43 -2.29 9.92
C VAL A 249 -12.28 -2.40 8.67
N LEU A 250 -13.21 -1.47 8.46
CA LEU A 250 -14.05 -1.47 7.26
C LEU A 250 -13.22 -1.31 5.98
N ALA A 251 -12.20 -0.46 5.99
CA ALA A 251 -11.32 -0.24 4.83
C ALA A 251 -10.50 -1.47 4.46
N VAL A 252 -9.94 -2.18 5.45
CA VAL A 252 -9.16 -3.41 5.19
C VAL A 252 -10.08 -4.55 4.78
N ILE A 253 -11.25 -4.71 5.42
CA ILE A 253 -12.25 -5.69 4.95
C ILE A 253 -12.54 -5.43 3.48
N LEU A 254 -12.89 -4.20 3.12
CA LEU A 254 -13.23 -3.84 1.75
C LEU A 254 -12.10 -4.13 0.74
N THR A 255 -10.85 -3.89 1.11
CA THR A 255 -9.68 -4.06 0.21
C THR A 255 -9.16 -5.51 0.13
N GLN A 256 -9.61 -6.39 1.02
CA GLN A 256 -9.21 -7.80 1.05
C GLN A 256 -10.35 -8.78 0.77
N LEU A 257 -11.61 -8.31 0.82
CA LEU A 257 -12.80 -9.11 0.62
C LEU A 257 -12.78 -9.87 -0.71
N ASP A 258 -12.32 -9.20 -1.77
CA ASP A 258 -12.17 -9.78 -3.11
C ASP A 258 -11.31 -11.06 -3.07
N LYS A 259 -10.13 -10.99 -2.46
CA LYS A 259 -9.18 -12.10 -2.38
C LYS A 259 -9.73 -13.24 -1.53
N VAL A 260 -10.41 -12.93 -0.42
CA VAL A 260 -11.05 -13.94 0.42
C VAL A 260 -12.11 -14.72 -0.38
N VAL A 261 -13.00 -14.02 -1.07
CA VAL A 261 -14.06 -14.65 -1.87
C VAL A 261 -13.46 -15.45 -3.04
N LEU A 262 -12.51 -14.87 -3.78
CA LEU A 262 -11.87 -15.49 -4.92
C LEU A 262 -11.05 -16.74 -4.54
N SER A 263 -10.40 -16.74 -3.37
CA SER A 263 -9.63 -17.89 -2.88
C SER A 263 -10.48 -19.16 -2.69
N LYS A 264 -11.79 -19.01 -2.45
CA LYS A 264 -12.74 -20.12 -2.34
C LYS A 264 -13.38 -20.49 -3.69
N MET A 265 -13.66 -19.49 -4.52
CA MET A 265 -14.42 -19.70 -5.75
C MET A 265 -13.54 -20.26 -6.88
N LEU A 266 -12.30 -19.77 -6.99
CA LEU A 266 -11.38 -20.12 -8.07
C LEU A 266 -10.52 -21.35 -7.72
N SER A 267 -9.95 -21.97 -8.75
CA SER A 267 -8.82 -22.88 -8.56
C SER A 267 -7.61 -22.10 -8.06
N LEU A 268 -6.74 -22.79 -7.32
CA LEU A 268 -5.56 -22.17 -6.73
C LEU A 268 -4.60 -21.58 -7.79
N GLU A 269 -4.53 -22.16 -8.99
CA GLU A 269 -3.81 -21.60 -10.15
C GLU A 269 -4.41 -20.26 -10.61
N MET A 270 -5.72 -20.20 -10.86
CA MET A 270 -6.38 -18.96 -11.32
C MET A 270 -6.34 -17.87 -10.24
N PHE A 271 -6.42 -18.27 -8.97
CA PHE A 271 -6.17 -17.37 -7.86
C PHE A 271 -4.72 -16.87 -7.84
N GLY A 272 -3.74 -17.71 -8.17
CA GLY A 272 -2.33 -17.31 -8.34
C GLY A 272 -2.14 -16.22 -9.40
N TYR A 273 -2.77 -16.34 -10.58
CA TYR A 273 -2.77 -15.28 -11.60
C TYR A 273 -3.48 -14.01 -11.11
N TYR A 274 -4.60 -14.13 -10.41
CA TYR A 274 -5.28 -12.97 -9.80
C TYR A 274 -4.37 -12.24 -8.80
N MET A 275 -3.68 -12.98 -7.94
CA MET A 275 -2.77 -12.42 -6.96
C MET A 275 -1.56 -11.76 -7.62
N LEU A 276 -1.01 -12.34 -8.70
CA LEU A 276 0.03 -11.71 -9.51
C LEU A 276 -0.45 -10.36 -10.06
N ALA A 277 -1.65 -10.34 -10.65
CA ALA A 277 -2.26 -9.12 -11.15
C ALA A 277 -2.43 -8.08 -10.03
N SER A 278 -2.84 -8.52 -8.83
CA SER A 278 -3.11 -7.64 -7.70
C SER A 278 -1.87 -6.92 -7.23
N VAL A 279 -0.70 -7.57 -7.28
CA VAL A 279 0.58 -6.95 -6.95
C VAL A 279 0.89 -5.80 -7.90
N VAL A 280 0.70 -6.00 -9.21
CA VAL A 280 0.93 -4.95 -10.22
C VAL A 280 -0.04 -3.80 -10.01
N ALA A 281 -1.33 -4.08 -9.86
CA ALA A 281 -2.34 -3.05 -9.67
C ALA A 281 -2.10 -2.25 -8.36
N MET A 282 -1.87 -2.94 -7.25
CA MET A 282 -1.69 -2.32 -5.94
C MET A 282 -0.35 -1.58 -5.82
N SER A 283 0.64 -1.86 -6.67
CA SER A 283 1.88 -1.07 -6.71
C SER A 283 1.62 0.43 -6.96
N LEU A 284 0.54 0.76 -7.70
CA LEU A 284 0.10 2.12 -7.95
C LEU A 284 -0.28 2.87 -6.66
N THR A 285 -0.80 2.16 -5.66
CA THR A 285 -1.16 2.76 -4.36
C THR A 285 0.06 3.30 -3.62
N ARG A 286 1.22 2.66 -3.78
CA ARG A 286 2.48 3.11 -3.17
C ARG A 286 2.95 4.46 -3.73
N ILE A 287 2.55 4.77 -4.95
CA ILE A 287 2.89 6.03 -5.63
C ILE A 287 2.05 7.18 -5.06
N PHE A 288 0.74 6.99 -4.86
CA PHE A 288 -0.16 8.07 -4.46
C PHE A 288 -0.39 8.19 -2.93
N THR A 289 -0.17 7.14 -2.14
CA THR A 289 -0.43 7.16 -0.68
C THR A 289 0.36 8.25 0.07
N PRO A 290 1.67 8.46 -0.18
CA PRO A 290 2.42 9.53 0.48
C PRO A 290 1.83 10.93 0.23
N MET A 291 1.15 11.12 -0.90
CA MET A 291 0.53 12.39 -1.23
C MET A 291 -0.67 12.70 -0.35
N PHE A 292 -1.45 11.69 0.04
CA PHE A 292 -2.54 11.86 1.00
C PHE A 292 -2.04 12.48 2.31
N PHE A 293 -0.95 11.94 2.88
CA PHE A 293 -0.36 12.44 4.13
C PHE A 293 0.25 13.85 4.00
N SER A 294 0.65 14.25 2.79
CA SER A 294 1.15 15.60 2.52
C SER A 294 0.02 16.64 2.34
N ILE A 295 -1.08 16.23 1.71
CA ILE A 295 -2.22 17.10 1.37
C ILE A 295 -3.15 17.30 2.58
N TYR A 296 -3.44 16.23 3.32
CA TYR A 296 -4.44 16.24 4.40
C TYR A 296 -4.18 17.30 5.51
N PRO A 297 -2.94 17.46 6.04
CA PRO A 297 -2.68 18.49 7.04
C PRO A 297 -2.90 19.91 6.52
N ARG A 298 -2.58 20.17 5.25
CA ARG A 298 -2.76 21.49 4.63
C ARG A 298 -4.24 21.83 4.41
N PHE A 299 -5.06 20.85 4.02
CA PHE A 299 -6.51 21.04 4.00
C PHE A 299 -7.04 21.37 5.39
N THR A 300 -6.58 20.65 6.42
CA THR A 300 -7.00 20.89 7.81
C THR A 300 -6.63 22.30 8.27
N GLN A 301 -5.43 22.80 7.92
CA GLN A 301 -5.00 24.17 8.20
C GLN A 301 -5.91 25.21 7.52
N LEU A 302 -6.13 25.10 6.21
CA LEU A 302 -6.96 26.04 5.44
C LEU A 302 -8.42 26.06 5.91
N VAL A 303 -8.97 24.90 6.27
CA VAL A 303 -10.30 24.79 6.89
C VAL A 303 -10.33 25.49 8.25
N SER A 304 -9.28 25.33 9.07
CA SER A 304 -9.20 25.94 10.40
C SER A 304 -9.14 27.47 10.37
N ILE A 305 -8.46 28.05 9.36
CA ILE A 305 -8.40 29.51 9.15
C ILE A 305 -9.53 30.05 8.26
N ASN A 306 -10.49 29.21 7.87
CA ASN A 306 -11.60 29.54 6.98
C ASN A 306 -11.20 30.15 5.62
N ASP A 307 -10.00 29.85 5.11
CA ASP A 307 -9.55 30.29 3.79
C ASP A 307 -10.14 29.40 2.69
N GLN A 308 -11.35 29.74 2.23
CA GLN A 308 -12.08 28.98 1.22
C GLN A 308 -11.42 29.03 -0.17
N ASP A 309 -10.81 30.16 -0.53
CA ASP A 309 -10.17 30.34 -1.83
C ASP A 309 -8.86 29.56 -1.90
N GLY A 310 -8.03 29.64 -0.86
CA GLY A 310 -6.82 28.83 -0.73
C GLY A 310 -7.14 27.33 -0.72
N LEU A 311 -8.21 26.92 -0.02
CA LEU A 311 -8.66 25.53 0.01
C LEU A 311 -9.08 25.03 -1.37
N ARG A 312 -9.89 25.81 -2.10
CA ARG A 312 -10.32 25.50 -3.47
C ARG A 312 -9.11 25.35 -4.41
N GLN A 313 -8.17 26.29 -4.37
CA GLN A 313 -6.98 26.25 -5.20
C GLN A 313 -6.11 25.03 -4.89
N LEU A 314 -5.86 24.75 -3.61
CA LEU A 314 -5.08 23.58 -3.20
C LEU A 314 -5.79 22.28 -3.56
N TYR A 315 -7.12 22.22 -3.47
CA TYR A 315 -7.92 21.07 -3.84
C TYR A 315 -7.75 20.70 -5.32
N HIS A 316 -7.99 21.64 -6.23
CA HIS A 316 -7.83 21.40 -7.67
C HIS A 316 -6.37 21.10 -8.04
N LYS A 317 -5.42 21.81 -7.43
CA LYS A 317 -3.99 21.53 -7.61
C LYS A 317 -3.64 20.10 -7.20
N SER A 318 -4.17 19.63 -6.07
CA SER A 318 -3.95 18.28 -5.58
C SER A 318 -4.60 17.24 -6.49
N CYS A 319 -5.82 17.48 -6.97
CA CYS A 319 -6.53 16.58 -7.88
C CYS A 319 -5.80 16.45 -9.23
N GLN A 320 -5.41 17.57 -9.84
CA GLN A 320 -4.66 17.57 -11.11
C GLN A 320 -3.29 16.91 -10.97
N PHE A 321 -2.58 17.19 -9.89
CA PHE A 321 -1.29 16.57 -9.64
C PHE A 321 -1.44 15.04 -9.49
N MET A 322 -2.43 14.58 -8.73
CA MET A 322 -2.71 13.14 -8.59
C MET A 322 -3.11 12.51 -9.93
N ALA A 323 -3.92 13.19 -10.73
CA ALA A 323 -4.30 12.72 -12.06
C ALA A 323 -3.08 12.52 -12.98
N VAL A 324 -2.17 13.48 -13.02
CA VAL A 324 -0.91 13.38 -13.80
C VAL A 324 0.00 12.27 -13.29
N LEU A 325 0.00 12.01 -11.98
CA LEU A 325 0.84 10.96 -11.39
C LEU A 325 0.27 9.54 -11.63
N ILE A 326 -1.05 9.41 -11.59
CA ILE A 326 -1.74 8.11 -11.56
C ILE A 326 -2.13 7.65 -12.97
N LEU A 327 -2.74 8.53 -13.78
CA LEU A 327 -3.38 8.14 -15.03
C LEU A 327 -2.37 7.64 -16.08
N PRO A 328 -1.20 8.28 -16.31
CA PRO A 328 -0.21 7.76 -17.25
C PRO A 328 0.30 6.37 -16.90
N VAL A 329 0.58 6.13 -15.61
CA VAL A 329 1.01 4.81 -15.13
C VAL A 329 -0.09 3.78 -15.37
N ALA A 330 -1.33 4.13 -15.01
CA ALA A 330 -2.47 3.24 -15.14
C ALA A 330 -2.82 2.91 -16.59
N THR A 331 -2.86 3.89 -17.49
CA THR A 331 -3.24 3.66 -18.89
C THR A 331 -2.16 2.89 -19.63
N VAL A 332 -0.89 3.25 -19.47
CA VAL A 332 0.21 2.48 -20.10
C VAL A 332 0.21 1.04 -19.58
N THR A 333 0.04 0.85 -18.27
CA THR A 333 -0.07 -0.51 -17.71
C THR A 333 -1.28 -1.26 -18.25
N ALA A 334 -2.42 -0.59 -18.43
CA ALA A 334 -3.63 -1.23 -18.94
C ALA A 334 -3.52 -1.64 -20.42
N PHE A 335 -2.94 -0.79 -21.27
CA PHE A 335 -2.77 -1.08 -22.71
C PHE A 335 -1.63 -2.06 -23.01
N PHE A 336 -0.61 -2.11 -22.14
CA PHE A 336 0.59 -2.94 -22.31
C PHE A 336 0.75 -4.01 -21.23
N ALA A 337 -0.36 -4.43 -20.61
CA ALA A 337 -0.33 -5.39 -19.51
C ALA A 337 0.34 -6.70 -19.91
N TYR A 338 0.10 -7.19 -21.13
CA TYR A 338 0.72 -8.41 -21.64
C TYR A 338 2.24 -8.28 -21.71
N GLU A 339 2.74 -7.21 -22.33
CA GLU A 339 4.17 -6.97 -22.51
C GLU A 339 4.87 -6.74 -21.18
N ILE A 340 4.24 -6.00 -20.27
CA ILE A 340 4.78 -5.75 -18.93
C ILE A 340 4.91 -7.05 -18.15
N ILE A 341 3.87 -7.89 -18.13
CA ILE A 341 3.92 -9.19 -17.45
C ILE A 341 4.90 -10.13 -18.15
N LEU A 342 4.97 -10.13 -19.48
CA LEU A 342 5.90 -10.97 -20.24
C LEU A 342 7.35 -10.58 -19.97
N LEU A 343 7.68 -9.28 -19.99
CA LEU A 343 9.02 -8.79 -19.67
C LEU A 343 9.41 -9.09 -18.22
N TRP A 344 8.44 -9.00 -17.30
CA TRP A 344 8.67 -9.25 -15.88
C TRP A 344 8.82 -10.73 -15.54
N THR A 345 7.89 -11.58 -16.02
CA THR A 345 7.82 -13.01 -15.67
C THR A 345 8.60 -13.91 -16.62
N ARG A 346 8.87 -13.44 -17.84
CA ARG A 346 9.44 -14.23 -18.95
C ARG A 346 8.65 -15.50 -19.25
N ASN A 347 7.33 -15.49 -19.02
CA ASN A 347 6.44 -16.63 -19.22
C ASN A 347 5.19 -16.18 -19.99
N THR A 348 4.99 -16.74 -21.19
CA THR A 348 3.87 -16.40 -22.08
C THR A 348 2.53 -16.81 -21.49
N ILE A 349 2.43 -18.02 -20.91
CA ILE A 349 1.20 -18.52 -20.28
C ILE A 349 0.77 -17.60 -19.13
N THR A 350 1.73 -17.17 -18.31
CA THR A 350 1.47 -16.26 -17.20
C THR A 350 1.00 -14.90 -17.72
N ALA A 351 1.63 -14.37 -18.77
CA ALA A 351 1.20 -13.12 -19.40
C ALA A 351 -0.21 -13.24 -20.00
N GLU A 352 -0.50 -14.28 -20.76
CA GLU A 352 -1.81 -14.54 -21.36
C GLU A 352 -2.92 -14.66 -20.32
N LYS A 353 -2.70 -15.38 -19.22
CA LYS A 353 -3.72 -15.57 -18.18
C LYS A 353 -3.90 -14.37 -17.26
N THR A 354 -2.91 -13.47 -17.16
CA THR A 354 -2.90 -12.37 -16.19
C THR A 354 -3.21 -11.01 -16.80
N HIS A 355 -2.86 -10.76 -18.06
CA HIS A 355 -2.87 -9.40 -18.65
C HIS A 355 -4.22 -8.69 -18.52
N PHE A 356 -5.33 -9.35 -18.85
CA PHE A 356 -6.65 -8.71 -18.78
C PHE A 356 -7.08 -8.39 -17.34
N ILE A 357 -6.71 -9.25 -16.37
CA ILE A 357 -6.95 -9.00 -14.95
C ILE A 357 -6.20 -7.74 -14.49
N VAL A 358 -4.93 -7.59 -14.92
CA VAL A 358 -4.12 -6.39 -14.66
C VAL A 358 -4.78 -5.16 -15.25
N SER A 359 -5.16 -5.19 -16.53
CA SER A 359 -5.75 -4.05 -17.24
C SER A 359 -7.03 -3.53 -16.57
N VAL A 360 -7.90 -4.43 -16.13
CA VAL A 360 -9.15 -4.04 -15.46
C VAL A 360 -8.86 -3.54 -14.03
N MET A 361 -8.02 -4.24 -13.27
CA MET A 361 -7.78 -3.90 -11.87
C MET A 361 -6.94 -2.64 -11.68
N ILE A 362 -5.97 -2.36 -12.58
CA ILE A 362 -5.21 -1.10 -12.56
C ILE A 362 -6.13 0.09 -12.81
N CYS A 363 -7.11 -0.03 -13.71
CA CYS A 363 -8.13 1.00 -13.94
C CYS A 363 -8.94 1.27 -12.67
N GLY A 364 -9.44 0.21 -12.00
CA GLY A 364 -10.16 0.36 -10.73
C GLY A 364 -9.29 1.03 -9.65
N THR A 365 -8.01 0.65 -9.58
CA THR A 365 -7.05 1.21 -8.62
C THR A 365 -6.69 2.67 -8.95
N ALA A 366 -6.67 3.05 -10.22
CA ALA A 366 -6.47 4.44 -10.64
C ALA A 366 -7.64 5.33 -10.23
N LEU A 367 -8.88 4.86 -10.43
CA LEU A 367 -10.09 5.54 -9.97
C LEU A 367 -10.11 5.66 -8.43
N ASN A 368 -9.68 4.62 -7.72
CA ASN A 368 -9.47 4.67 -6.28
C ASN A 368 -8.44 5.75 -5.88
N GLY A 369 -7.34 5.82 -6.62
CA GLY A 369 -6.30 6.83 -6.42
C GLY A 369 -6.83 8.27 -6.55
N LEU A 370 -7.66 8.54 -7.56
CA LEU A 370 -8.29 9.85 -7.77
C LEU A 370 -9.26 10.25 -6.64
N MET A 371 -9.79 9.29 -5.87
CA MET A 371 -10.64 9.56 -4.70
C MET A 371 -9.86 10.10 -3.49
N ASN A 372 -8.52 10.00 -3.46
CA ASN A 372 -7.73 10.38 -2.29
C ASN A 372 -7.85 11.87 -1.92
N PRO A 373 -7.68 12.85 -2.83
CA PRO A 373 -7.84 14.26 -2.46
C PRO A 373 -9.27 14.62 -2.00
N PRO A 374 -10.36 14.18 -2.68
CA PRO A 374 -11.72 14.35 -2.16
C PRO A 374 -11.91 13.76 -0.76
N TYR A 375 -11.38 12.56 -0.52
CA TYR A 375 -11.45 11.90 0.78
C TYR A 375 -10.66 12.67 1.85
N ALA A 376 -9.46 13.15 1.54
CA ALA A 376 -8.66 14.00 2.44
C ALA A 376 -9.39 15.31 2.79
N LEU A 377 -10.01 15.95 1.79
CA LEU A 377 -10.80 17.15 1.99
C LEU A 377 -11.98 16.88 2.94
N GLN A 378 -12.69 15.77 2.73
CA GLN A 378 -13.80 15.38 3.58
C GLN A 378 -13.39 15.17 5.05
N LEU A 379 -12.23 14.55 5.28
CA LEU A 379 -11.70 14.36 6.63
C LEU A 379 -11.23 15.68 7.26
N ALA A 380 -10.75 16.65 6.48
CA ALA A 380 -10.36 17.96 6.99
C ALA A 380 -11.54 18.74 7.60
N PHE A 381 -12.77 18.48 7.11
CA PHE A 381 -14.02 18.98 7.72
C PHE A 381 -14.55 18.10 8.87
N ALA A 382 -13.77 17.13 9.35
CA ALA A 382 -14.16 16.16 10.37
C ALA A 382 -15.45 15.37 10.04
N TRP A 383 -15.81 15.25 8.75
CA TRP A 383 -17.04 14.59 8.32
C TRP A 383 -16.86 13.08 8.13
N THR A 384 -16.67 12.38 9.24
CA THR A 384 -16.38 10.92 9.30
C THR A 384 -17.62 10.03 9.19
N ARG A 385 -18.84 10.60 9.28
CA ARG A 385 -20.09 9.83 9.17
C ARG A 385 -20.30 9.28 7.76
N LEU A 386 -20.07 10.09 6.72
CA LEU A 386 -20.32 9.67 5.33
C LEU A 386 -19.37 8.53 4.88
N PRO A 387 -18.04 8.56 5.12
CA PRO A 387 -17.15 7.46 4.74
C PRO A 387 -17.48 6.17 5.49
N PHE A 388 -17.92 6.27 6.76
CA PHE A 388 -18.37 5.11 7.52
C PHE A 388 -19.56 4.41 6.84
N TYR A 389 -20.62 5.15 6.50
CA TYR A 389 -21.79 4.59 5.83
C TYR A 389 -21.49 4.13 4.40
N VAL A 390 -20.67 4.87 3.65
CA VAL A 390 -20.25 4.47 2.30
C VAL A 390 -19.45 3.17 2.36
N ASN A 391 -18.47 3.04 3.26
CA ASN A 391 -17.71 1.79 3.41
C ASN A 391 -18.59 0.63 3.88
N LEU A 392 -19.52 0.86 4.81
CA LEU A 392 -20.45 -0.18 5.27
C LEU A 392 -21.36 -0.67 4.12
N LEU A 393 -21.92 0.26 3.35
CA LEU A 393 -22.72 -0.05 2.16
C LEU A 393 -21.87 -0.76 1.11
N SER A 394 -20.64 -0.30 0.88
CA SER A 394 -19.71 -0.91 -0.05
C SER A 394 -19.38 -2.34 0.34
N VAL A 395 -19.01 -2.63 1.59
CA VAL A 395 -18.75 -4.02 2.03
C VAL A 395 -19.98 -4.90 1.80
N THR A 396 -21.17 -4.39 2.13
CA THR A 396 -22.43 -5.14 2.00
C THR A 396 -22.78 -5.42 0.54
N LEU A 397 -22.61 -4.45 -0.36
CA LEU A 397 -22.88 -4.61 -1.79
C LEU A 397 -21.75 -5.31 -2.54
N PHE A 398 -20.51 -5.23 -2.06
CA PHE A 398 -19.35 -5.76 -2.77
C PHE A 398 -19.33 -7.29 -2.75
N ILE A 399 -19.74 -7.93 -1.64
CA ILE A 399 -19.87 -9.40 -1.56
C ILE A 399 -20.76 -9.98 -2.69
N PRO A 400 -22.04 -9.59 -2.83
CA PRO A 400 -22.89 -10.15 -3.88
C PRO A 400 -22.42 -9.77 -5.28
N ILE A 401 -21.87 -8.56 -5.48
CA ILE A 401 -21.29 -8.16 -6.77
C ILE A 401 -20.13 -9.09 -7.14
N ILE A 402 -19.20 -9.36 -6.23
CA ILE A 402 -18.09 -10.29 -6.49
C ILE A 402 -18.65 -11.67 -6.83
N ILE A 403 -19.55 -12.22 -6.02
CA ILE A 403 -20.10 -13.57 -6.24
C ILE A 403 -20.73 -13.67 -7.63
N VAL A 404 -21.63 -12.75 -8.00
CA VAL A 404 -22.31 -12.76 -9.30
C VAL A 404 -21.32 -12.62 -10.44
N VAL A 405 -20.44 -11.63 -10.41
CA VAL A 405 -19.52 -11.35 -11.52
C VAL A 405 -18.45 -12.44 -11.65
N VAL A 406 -17.98 -13.03 -10.54
CA VAL A 406 -17.01 -14.14 -10.55
C VAL A 406 -17.64 -15.43 -11.06
N THR A 407 -18.91 -15.72 -10.74
CA THR A 407 -19.59 -16.89 -11.34
C THR A 407 -19.70 -16.79 -12.86
N ALA A 408 -19.84 -15.57 -13.41
CA ALA A 408 -19.95 -15.35 -14.85
C ALA A 408 -18.59 -15.24 -15.58
N PHE A 409 -17.60 -14.59 -14.97
CA PHE A 409 -16.34 -14.20 -15.63
C PHE A 409 -15.07 -14.74 -14.94
N GLY A 410 -15.19 -15.59 -13.92
CA GLY A 410 -14.05 -16.16 -13.20
C GLY A 410 -13.15 -15.10 -12.54
N ALA A 411 -11.83 -15.25 -12.67
CA ALA A 411 -10.85 -14.34 -12.06
C ALA A 411 -10.95 -12.89 -12.57
N ILE A 412 -11.32 -12.72 -13.84
CA ILE A 412 -11.58 -11.41 -14.45
C ILE A 412 -12.76 -10.73 -13.73
N GLY A 413 -13.74 -11.52 -13.30
CA GLY A 413 -14.90 -11.01 -12.57
C GLY A 413 -14.54 -10.34 -11.24
N GLY A 414 -13.49 -10.82 -10.56
CA GLY A 414 -12.95 -10.17 -9.36
C GLY A 414 -12.39 -8.77 -9.65
N ALA A 415 -11.62 -8.64 -10.74
CA ALA A 415 -11.08 -7.35 -11.17
C ALA A 415 -12.19 -6.39 -11.62
N LEU A 416 -13.21 -6.90 -12.33
CA LEU A 416 -14.38 -6.12 -12.73
C LEU A 416 -15.18 -5.63 -11.51
N ALA A 417 -15.37 -6.47 -10.48
CA ALA A 417 -16.01 -6.05 -9.26
C ALA A 417 -15.27 -4.87 -8.59
N TRP A 418 -13.93 -4.93 -8.52
CA TRP A 418 -13.11 -3.83 -8.02
C TRP A 418 -13.27 -2.54 -8.84
N LEU A 419 -13.31 -2.65 -10.17
CA LEU A 419 -13.56 -1.52 -11.06
C LEU A 419 -14.97 -0.92 -10.85
N ILE A 420 -16.01 -1.76 -10.80
CA ILE A 420 -17.41 -1.35 -10.57
C ILE A 420 -17.53 -0.59 -9.25
N LEU A 421 -16.92 -1.09 -8.18
CA LEU A 421 -16.92 -0.43 -6.87
C LEU A 421 -16.34 1.00 -6.97
N ASN A 422 -15.19 1.15 -7.62
CA ASN A 422 -14.52 2.45 -7.74
C ASN A 422 -15.22 3.42 -8.71
N ILE A 423 -15.88 2.90 -9.75
CA ILE A 423 -16.81 3.69 -10.57
C ILE A 423 -17.97 4.19 -9.69
N GLY A 424 -18.52 3.34 -8.83
CA GLY A 424 -19.55 3.70 -7.86
C GLY A 424 -19.11 4.85 -6.93
N TYR A 425 -17.85 4.85 -6.47
CA TYR A 425 -17.33 5.98 -5.67
C TYR A 425 -17.30 7.29 -6.44
N ILE A 426 -16.84 7.27 -7.68
CA ILE A 426 -16.81 8.48 -8.51
C ILE A 426 -18.22 8.98 -8.83
N LEU A 427 -19.18 8.07 -9.08
CA LEU A 427 -20.55 8.44 -9.45
C LEU A 427 -21.41 8.89 -8.26
N PHE A 428 -21.24 8.28 -7.07
CA PHE A 428 -22.11 8.53 -5.92
C PHE A 428 -21.42 9.27 -4.78
N TRP A 429 -20.19 8.91 -4.42
CA TRP A 429 -19.52 9.50 -3.26
C TRP A 429 -19.04 10.93 -3.56
N ILE A 430 -18.42 11.17 -4.71
CA ILE A 430 -17.92 12.51 -5.08
C ILE A 430 -19.03 13.57 -5.12
N PRO A 431 -20.20 13.34 -5.74
CA PRO A 431 -21.28 14.32 -5.72
C PRO A 431 -21.81 14.61 -4.32
N LEU A 432 -21.84 13.61 -3.43
CA LEU A 432 -22.26 13.81 -2.04
C LEU A 432 -21.27 14.69 -1.27
N ILE A 433 -19.97 14.52 -1.51
CA ILE A 433 -18.93 15.41 -0.97
C ILE A 433 -19.17 16.82 -1.50
N HIS A 434 -19.26 17.00 -2.82
CA HIS A 434 -19.37 18.33 -3.42
C HIS A 434 -20.68 19.05 -3.07
N LYS A 435 -21.79 18.32 -2.87
CA LYS A 435 -23.07 18.90 -2.43
C LYS A 435 -22.95 19.59 -1.06
N ARG A 436 -22.03 19.15 -0.21
CA ARG A 436 -21.81 19.75 1.11
C ARG A 436 -20.58 20.66 1.17
N ILE A 437 -19.50 20.29 0.48
CA ILE A 437 -18.19 20.94 0.53
C ILE A 437 -17.84 21.39 -0.90
N LEU A 438 -17.58 22.69 -1.13
CA LEU A 438 -17.24 23.22 -2.47
C LEU A 438 -18.31 22.94 -3.55
N ARG A 439 -19.56 23.36 -3.29
CA ARG A 439 -20.74 23.14 -4.17
C ARG A 439 -20.56 23.55 -5.63
N ALA A 440 -19.82 24.63 -5.89
CA ALA A 440 -19.59 25.15 -7.24
C ALA A 440 -18.53 24.35 -8.03
N GLU A 441 -17.71 23.52 -7.38
CA GLU A 441 -16.54 22.91 -8.02
C GLU A 441 -16.77 21.51 -8.58
N LYS A 442 -17.96 20.93 -8.39
CA LYS A 442 -18.28 19.57 -8.85
C LYS A 442 -17.93 19.36 -10.33
N TRP A 443 -18.41 20.25 -11.19
CA TRP A 443 -18.21 20.14 -12.64
C TRP A 443 -16.78 20.39 -13.08
N ARG A 444 -16.11 21.30 -12.36
CA ARG A 444 -14.69 21.57 -12.59
C ARG A 444 -13.85 20.33 -12.29
N TRP A 445 -14.13 19.64 -11.20
CA TRP A 445 -13.45 18.39 -10.86
C TRP A 445 -13.66 17.31 -11.92
N TYR A 446 -14.91 17.05 -12.34
CA TYR A 446 -15.18 16.03 -13.36
C TYR A 446 -14.49 16.34 -14.69
N TRP A 447 -14.56 17.59 -15.14
CA TRP A 447 -14.07 17.94 -16.47
C TRP A 447 -12.57 18.25 -16.51
N GLN A 448 -12.11 19.17 -15.65
CA GLN A 448 -10.74 19.69 -15.70
C GLN A 448 -9.75 18.80 -14.94
N ASP A 449 -10.16 18.19 -13.83
CA ASP A 449 -9.23 17.43 -12.98
C ASP A 449 -9.23 15.93 -13.30
N GLY A 450 -10.38 15.38 -13.72
CA GLY A 450 -10.53 13.95 -14.03
C GLY A 450 -10.54 13.63 -15.51
N PHE A 451 -11.59 14.06 -16.22
CA PHE A 451 -11.89 13.63 -17.59
C PHE A 451 -10.83 14.05 -18.60
N LEU A 452 -10.38 15.30 -18.56
CA LEU A 452 -9.41 15.83 -19.52
C LEU A 452 -8.03 15.14 -19.39
N PRO A 453 -7.45 14.97 -18.17
CA PRO A 453 -6.24 14.16 -18.00
C PRO A 453 -6.42 12.68 -18.36
N ALA A 454 -7.60 12.09 -18.06
CA ALA A 454 -7.85 10.68 -18.36
C ALA A 454 -7.93 10.42 -19.85
N THR A 455 -8.70 11.23 -20.58
CA THR A 455 -8.84 11.11 -22.03
C THR A 455 -7.52 11.33 -22.76
N THR A 456 -6.74 12.33 -22.37
CA THR A 456 -5.41 12.55 -22.95
C THR A 456 -4.46 11.38 -22.68
N SER A 457 -4.42 10.86 -21.44
CA SER A 457 -3.61 9.69 -21.10
C SER A 457 -4.03 8.44 -21.88
N ILE A 458 -5.33 8.22 -22.08
CA ILE A 458 -5.88 7.10 -22.87
C ILE A 458 -5.53 7.25 -24.35
N ILE A 459 -5.70 8.44 -24.93
CA ILE A 459 -5.42 8.69 -26.34
C ILE A 459 -3.94 8.48 -26.63
N VAL A 460 -3.03 9.06 -25.82
CA VAL A 460 -1.59 8.95 -26.05
C VAL A 460 -1.11 7.51 -25.88
N ALA A 461 -1.54 6.81 -24.82
CA ALA A 461 -1.17 5.42 -24.61
C ALA A 461 -1.78 4.50 -25.69
N GLY A 462 -3.02 4.75 -26.11
CA GLY A 462 -3.70 4.02 -27.18
C GLY A 462 -3.04 4.22 -28.54
N LEU A 463 -2.64 5.45 -28.89
CA LEU A 463 -1.83 5.72 -30.09
C LEU A 463 -0.47 5.02 -30.00
N GLY A 464 0.17 5.04 -28.83
CA GLY A 464 1.39 4.26 -28.59
C GLY A 464 1.20 2.77 -28.87
N ARG A 465 0.07 2.19 -28.47
CA ARG A 465 -0.28 0.78 -28.73
C ARG A 465 -0.43 0.47 -30.21
N LEU A 466 -1.01 1.38 -31.00
CA LEU A 466 -1.15 1.21 -32.45
C LEU A 466 0.19 1.26 -33.19
N LEU A 467 1.19 1.97 -32.62
CA LEU A 467 2.52 2.11 -33.21
C LEU A 467 3.46 0.96 -32.85
N THR A 468 3.24 0.27 -31.73
CA THR A 468 4.02 -0.90 -31.34
C THR A 468 3.57 -2.15 -32.07
N THR A 469 4.49 -2.78 -32.81
CA THR A 469 4.24 -4.07 -33.48
C THR A 469 4.63 -5.25 -32.59
N GLU A 470 3.97 -6.40 -32.76
CA GLU A 470 4.22 -7.61 -31.97
C GLU A 470 5.61 -8.25 -32.20
N SER A 471 6.31 -7.86 -33.27
CA SER A 471 7.61 -8.42 -33.67
C SER A 471 8.84 -7.74 -33.08
N MET A 472 8.67 -6.86 -32.08
CA MET A 472 9.78 -6.13 -31.47
C MET A 472 10.63 -7.02 -30.54
N SER A 473 11.95 -6.84 -30.56
CA SER A 473 12.85 -7.46 -29.57
C SER A 473 12.55 -6.93 -28.16
N SER A 474 12.90 -7.70 -27.11
CA SER A 474 12.61 -7.31 -25.72
C SER A 474 13.20 -5.95 -25.33
N ASN A 475 14.39 -5.61 -25.84
CA ASN A 475 15.02 -4.30 -25.59
C ASN A 475 14.29 -3.17 -26.32
N ALA A 476 13.85 -3.41 -27.56
CA ALA A 476 13.08 -2.44 -28.32
C ALA A 476 11.70 -2.21 -27.68
N MET A 477 11.08 -3.27 -27.14
CA MET A 477 9.82 -3.16 -26.38
C MET A 477 10.01 -2.36 -25.09
N LEU A 478 11.09 -2.58 -24.35
CA LEU A 478 11.36 -1.81 -23.12
C LEU A 478 11.57 -0.32 -23.43
N LEU A 479 12.30 -0.01 -24.52
CA LEU A 479 12.52 1.36 -24.95
C LEU A 479 11.22 2.02 -25.43
N SER A 480 10.37 1.30 -26.18
CA SER A 480 9.08 1.82 -26.66
C SER A 480 8.14 2.09 -25.48
N LEU A 481 8.05 1.18 -24.51
CA LEU A 481 7.27 1.37 -23.29
C LEU A 481 7.75 2.59 -22.48
N ALA A 482 9.06 2.75 -22.32
CA ALA A 482 9.62 3.91 -21.64
C ALA A 482 9.30 5.22 -22.39
N ALA A 483 9.43 5.24 -23.72
CA ALA A 483 9.09 6.39 -24.54
C ALA A 483 7.59 6.73 -24.46
N ILE A 484 6.70 5.74 -24.60
CA ILE A 484 5.25 5.90 -24.50
C ILE A 484 4.87 6.40 -23.11
N PHE A 485 5.49 5.88 -22.05
CA PHE A 485 5.27 6.36 -20.70
C PHE A 485 5.67 7.83 -20.53
N VAL A 486 6.87 8.21 -20.97
CA VAL A 486 7.34 9.60 -20.89
C VAL A 486 6.45 10.55 -21.70
N MET A 487 6.04 10.15 -22.90
CA MET A 487 5.10 10.93 -23.73
C MET A 487 3.73 11.06 -23.07
N THR A 488 3.17 9.96 -22.57
CA THR A 488 1.87 9.94 -21.88
C THR A 488 1.92 10.83 -20.64
N PHE A 489 2.97 10.72 -19.83
CA PHE A 489 3.17 11.55 -18.65
C PHE A 489 3.32 13.03 -19.00
N GLY A 490 4.20 13.37 -19.96
CA GLY A 490 4.46 14.74 -20.38
C GLY A 490 3.23 15.43 -20.96
N ILE A 491 2.49 14.76 -21.85
CA ILE A 491 1.27 15.31 -22.47
C ILE A 491 0.15 15.46 -21.44
N THR A 492 -0.03 14.47 -20.55
CA THR A 492 -1.01 14.58 -19.47
C THR A 492 -0.68 15.75 -18.53
N ALA A 493 0.61 15.94 -18.19
CA ALA A 493 1.07 17.08 -17.40
C ALA A 493 0.79 18.42 -18.08
N LEU A 494 1.04 18.54 -19.38
CA LEU A 494 0.76 19.75 -20.17
C LEU A 494 -0.73 20.08 -20.27
N THR A 495 -1.58 19.06 -20.20
CA THR A 495 -3.03 19.21 -20.34
C THR A 495 -3.65 19.79 -19.07
N THR A 496 -3.10 19.48 -17.90
CA THR A 496 -3.56 20.05 -16.63
C THR A 496 -3.07 21.49 -16.42
N PRO A 497 -3.98 22.47 -16.17
CA PRO A 497 -3.61 23.88 -16.02
C PRO A 497 -2.54 24.13 -14.96
N VAL A 498 -2.63 23.48 -13.80
CA VAL A 498 -1.72 23.72 -12.68
C VAL A 498 -0.33 23.18 -12.97
N THR A 499 -0.24 21.96 -13.48
CA THR A 499 1.04 21.30 -13.77
C THR A 499 1.73 21.98 -14.96
N ARG A 500 0.97 22.44 -15.96
CA ARG A 500 1.47 23.27 -17.06
C ARG A 500 2.15 24.54 -16.56
N THR A 501 1.52 25.27 -15.64
CA THR A 501 2.11 26.50 -15.07
C THR A 501 3.40 26.22 -14.29
N ILE A 502 3.44 25.12 -13.53
CA ILE A 502 4.65 24.71 -12.79
C ILE A 502 5.77 24.32 -13.77
N LEU A 503 5.45 23.53 -14.80
CA LEU A 503 6.41 23.09 -15.80
C LEU A 503 7.03 24.28 -16.54
N PHE A 504 6.22 25.25 -16.97
CA PHE A 504 6.71 26.47 -17.61
C PHE A 504 7.52 27.36 -16.68
N ALA A 505 7.18 27.41 -15.38
CA ALA A 505 7.96 28.16 -14.41
C ALA A 505 9.36 27.56 -14.20
N GLU A 506 9.49 26.23 -14.13
CA GLU A 506 10.78 25.56 -14.01
C GLU A 506 11.60 25.62 -15.31
N LEU A 507 10.96 25.45 -16.48
CA LEU A 507 11.63 25.62 -17.78
C LEU A 507 12.17 27.04 -17.97
N ARG A 508 11.44 28.07 -17.51
CA ARG A 508 11.95 29.44 -17.51
C ARG A 508 13.18 29.60 -16.62
N LYS A 509 13.22 28.99 -15.43
CA LYS A 509 14.41 29.04 -14.55
C LYS A 509 15.63 28.39 -15.19
N ILE A 510 15.45 27.25 -15.85
CA ILE A 510 16.53 26.55 -16.56
C ILE A 510 17.02 27.40 -17.75
N GLY A 511 16.10 28.01 -18.51
CA GLY A 511 16.45 28.92 -19.61
C GLY A 511 17.24 30.15 -19.14
N PHE A 512 16.84 30.76 -18.01
CA PHE A 512 17.60 31.86 -17.39
C PHE A 512 18.97 31.42 -16.85
N ALA A 513 19.11 30.19 -16.34
CA ALA A 513 20.39 29.66 -15.89
C ALA A 513 21.35 29.36 -17.05
N MET A 514 20.84 28.94 -18.22
CA MET A 514 21.65 28.78 -19.43
C MET A 514 22.07 30.13 -20.02
N SER A 515 21.19 31.15 -20.03
CA SER A 515 21.55 32.48 -20.52
C SER A 515 22.56 33.23 -19.62
N GLN A 516 22.67 32.85 -18.35
CA GLN A 516 23.69 33.41 -17.42
C GLN A 516 25.05 32.69 -17.50
N ASN A 517 25.12 31.51 -18.11
CA ASN A 517 26.39 30.78 -18.32
C ASN A 517 27.01 31.06 -19.70
N GLU A 518 26.32 31.79 -20.58
CA GLU A 518 26.81 32.23 -21.89
C GLU A 518 27.31 33.70 -21.90
N VAL A 519 27.37 34.35 -20.73
CA VAL A 519 28.00 35.66 -20.49
C VAL A 519 29.19 35.46 -19.57
#